data_AF-A0A653T510-F1
#
_entry.id   AF-A0A653T510-F1
#
_cell.length_a   1.000
_cell.length_b   1.000
_cell.length_c   1.000
_cell.angle_alpha   90.00
_cell.angle_beta   90.00
_cell.angle_gamma   90.00
#
_symmetry.space_group_name_H-M   'P 1'
#
loop_
_entity.id
_entity.type
_entity.pdbx_description
1 polymer ?
#
loop_
_entity_poly.entity_id
_entity_poly.type
_entity_poly.pdbx_seq_one_letter_code
_entity_poly.pdbx_strand_id
1 'polypeptide(L)'
;MITHEALTGVETKLARRVLTVAHSIAPTLDDLEGEPRQNAIAILQGVAEEAAAFHRRLRSQSTTGARVDYTSIESWFSADDRAGLRSLCKQHSASGPHPIGQFPKPGLLTSIWPEDGSPR
;
A
#
# COMPACT_ATOMS: atom_id res chain seq x y z
N MET A 1 -0.20 -13.85 6.46
CA MET A 1 -0.62 -12.69 7.29
C MET A 1 0.53 -12.14 8.12
N ILE A 2 0.80 -10.83 8.03
CA ILE A 2 1.80 -10.14 8.86
C ILE A 2 1.09 -9.57 10.10
N THR A 3 1.44 -10.08 11.28
CA THR A 3 0.83 -9.65 12.54
C THR A 3 1.70 -8.63 13.27
N HIS A 4 1.12 -7.92 14.23
CA HIS A 4 1.82 -6.96 15.08
C HIS A 4 2.97 -7.58 15.89
N GLU A 5 2.97 -8.90 16.10
CA GLU A 5 4.05 -9.63 16.77
C GLU A 5 5.34 -9.64 15.96
N ALA A 6 5.25 -9.47 14.62
CA ALA A 6 6.42 -9.34 13.77
C ALA A 6 7.15 -8.00 13.97
N LEU A 7 6.48 -7.01 14.59
CA LEU A 7 7.06 -5.69 14.88
C LEU A 7 7.56 -5.65 16.32
N THR A 8 8.80 -6.08 16.53
CA THR A 8 9.39 -6.20 17.87
C THR A 8 9.77 -4.82 18.44
N GLY A 9 9.64 -4.64 19.75
CA GLY A 9 10.10 -3.40 20.43
C GLY A 9 9.19 -2.17 20.29
N VAL A 10 7.99 -2.34 19.71
CA VAL A 10 7.02 -1.24 19.49
C VAL A 10 5.73 -1.48 20.29
N GLU A 11 5.08 -0.41 20.77
CA GLU A 11 3.78 -0.51 21.46
C GLU A 11 2.73 -1.14 20.53
N THR A 12 1.97 -2.12 21.04
CA THR A 12 0.94 -2.85 20.28
C THR A 12 -0.05 -1.93 19.55
N LYS A 13 -0.45 -0.82 20.17
CA LYS A 13 -1.38 0.14 19.55
C LYS A 13 -0.76 0.86 18.35
N LEU A 14 0.53 1.19 18.44
CA LEU A 14 1.27 1.82 17.35
C LEU A 14 1.49 0.82 16.21
N ALA A 15 1.94 -0.40 16.53
CA ALA A 15 2.13 -1.48 15.55
C ALA A 15 0.86 -1.76 14.75
N ARG A 16 -0.32 -1.84 15.41
CA ARG A 16 -1.60 -2.06 14.73
C ARG A 16 -2.01 -0.89 13.82
N ARG A 17 -1.71 0.35 14.21
CA ARG A 17 -1.98 1.54 13.36
C ARG A 17 -1.10 1.55 12.11
N VAL A 18 0.20 1.25 12.28
CA VAL A 18 1.15 1.13 11.16
C VAL A 18 0.68 0.06 10.19
N LEU A 19 0.30 -1.13 10.68
CA LEU A 19 -0.22 -2.21 9.83
C LEU A 19 -1.51 -1.80 9.09
N THR A 20 -2.42 -1.09 9.74
CA THR A 20 -3.67 -0.62 9.10
C THR A 20 -3.39 0.28 7.89
N VAL A 21 -2.42 1.20 8.02
CA VAL A 21 -2.02 2.08 6.92
C VAL A 21 -1.17 1.33 5.88
N ALA A 22 -0.34 0.39 6.30
CA ALA A 22 0.40 -0.45 5.38
C ALA A 22 -0.55 -1.24 4.45
N HIS A 23 -1.63 -1.81 4.98
CA HIS A 23 -2.64 -2.49 4.18
C HIS A 23 -3.36 -1.59 3.18
N SER A 24 -3.57 -0.31 3.52
CA SER A 24 -4.17 0.64 2.56
C SER A 24 -3.22 0.98 1.40
N ILE A 25 -1.91 0.97 1.66
CA ILE A 25 -0.87 1.21 0.64
C ILE A 25 -0.64 -0.05 -0.22
N ALA A 26 -0.70 -1.22 0.42
CA ALA A 26 -0.23 -2.49 -0.10
C ALA A 26 -1.16 -3.63 0.36
N PRO A 27 -2.27 -3.89 -0.37
CA PRO A 27 -3.30 -4.85 0.08
C PRO A 27 -2.81 -6.30 0.10
N THR A 28 -1.84 -6.67 -0.75
CA THR A 28 -1.35 -8.05 -0.88
C THR A 28 -0.26 -8.39 0.13
N LEU A 29 -0.07 -7.59 1.19
CA LEU A 29 0.95 -7.82 2.22
C LEU A 29 0.79 -9.19 2.92
N ASP A 30 -0.44 -9.65 3.05
CA ASP A 30 -0.73 -10.91 3.74
C ASP A 30 -0.39 -12.16 2.93
N ASP A 31 -0.34 -12.01 1.60
CA ASP A 31 -0.07 -13.07 0.63
C ASP A 31 1.44 -13.19 0.29
N LEU A 32 2.28 -12.31 0.86
CA LEU A 32 3.73 -12.39 0.68
C LEU A 32 4.31 -13.57 1.47
N GLU A 33 5.17 -14.34 0.81
CA GLU A 33 5.90 -15.48 1.39
C GLU A 33 7.41 -15.35 1.15
N GLY A 34 8.23 -16.06 1.93
CA GLY A 34 9.68 -16.11 1.77
C GLY A 34 10.40 -14.76 2.00
N GLU A 35 11.37 -14.46 1.15
CA GLU A 35 12.18 -13.23 1.19
C GLU A 35 11.36 -11.92 1.06
N PRO A 36 10.38 -11.80 0.12
CA PRO A 36 9.50 -10.64 0.05
C PRO A 36 8.77 -10.30 1.37
N ARG A 37 8.37 -11.33 2.13
CA ARG A 37 7.73 -11.15 3.44
C ARG A 37 8.70 -10.56 4.45
N GLN A 38 9.94 -11.04 4.49
CA GLN A 38 10.96 -10.52 5.41
C GLN A 38 11.32 -9.06 5.08
N ASN A 39 11.43 -8.74 3.79
CA ASN A 39 11.66 -7.36 3.32
C ASN A 39 10.52 -6.42 3.72
N ALA A 40 9.26 -6.87 3.60
CA ALA A 40 8.11 -6.10 4.05
C ALA A 40 8.15 -5.86 5.57
N ILE A 41 8.48 -6.88 6.37
CA ILE A 41 8.63 -6.74 7.83
C ILE A 41 9.74 -5.74 8.17
N ALA A 42 10.88 -5.78 7.48
CA ALA A 42 11.99 -4.85 7.73
C ALA A 42 11.60 -3.40 7.47
N ILE A 43 10.88 -3.12 6.37
CA ILE A 43 10.36 -1.77 6.06
C ILE A 43 9.39 -1.33 7.16
N LEU A 44 8.44 -2.19 7.54
CA LEU A 44 7.43 -1.86 8.55
C LEU A 44 8.04 -1.66 9.94
N GLN A 45 9.10 -2.40 10.27
CA GLN A 45 9.87 -2.23 11.50
C GLN A 45 10.54 -0.86 11.54
N GLY A 46 11.21 -0.45 10.46
CA GLY A 46 11.84 0.87 10.36
C GLY A 46 10.83 2.01 10.55
N VAL A 47 9.69 1.93 9.87
CA VAL A 47 8.58 2.91 10.02
C VAL A 47 8.06 2.94 11.47
N ALA A 48 7.90 1.77 12.10
CA ALA A 48 7.37 1.69 13.45
C ALA A 48 8.36 2.25 14.51
N GLU A 49 9.66 2.04 14.32
CA GLU A 49 10.72 2.61 15.16
C GLU A 49 10.80 4.14 15.02
N GLU A 50 10.72 4.65 13.79
CA GLU A 50 10.72 6.07 13.52
C GLU A 50 9.47 6.74 14.11
N ALA A 51 8.29 6.14 13.94
CA ALA A 51 7.05 6.60 14.55
C ALA A 51 7.15 6.64 16.08
N ALA A 52 7.77 5.63 16.70
CA ALA A 52 8.00 5.58 18.14
C ALA A 52 8.98 6.66 18.62
N ALA A 53 10.02 6.97 17.85
CA ALA A 53 10.94 8.07 18.13
C ALA A 53 10.24 9.43 17.99
N PHE A 54 9.41 9.60 16.97
CA PHE A 54 8.66 10.82 16.71
C PHE A 54 7.64 11.10 17.81
N HIS A 55 6.87 10.10 18.24
CA HIS A 55 5.95 10.22 19.38
C HIS A 55 6.66 10.66 20.67
N ARG A 56 7.87 10.15 20.93
CA ARG A 56 8.69 10.56 22.08
C ARG A 56 9.13 12.02 21.98
N ARG A 57 9.55 12.47 20.79
CA ARG A 57 9.94 13.88 20.54
C ARG A 57 8.75 14.83 20.70
N LEU A 58 7.58 14.49 20.16
CA LEU A 58 6.38 15.32 20.31
C LEU A 58 5.91 15.45 21.77
N ARG A 59 5.97 14.35 22.54
CA ARG A 59 5.65 14.40 23.98
C ARG A 59 6.55 15.38 24.75
N SER A 60 7.81 15.53 24.33
CA SER A 60 8.74 16.48 24.96
C SER A 60 8.43 17.94 24.63
N GLN A 61 7.81 18.20 23.47
CA GLN A 61 7.48 19.55 22.99
C GLN A 61 6.10 20.04 23.45
N SER A 62 5.20 19.17 23.91
CA SER A 62 3.83 19.53 24.32
C SER A 62 3.71 20.20 25.70
N THR A 63 4.82 20.62 26.32
CA THR A 63 4.85 21.09 27.72
C THR A 63 4.41 22.55 27.89
N THR A 64 4.08 23.26 26.81
CA THR A 64 3.70 24.69 26.86
C THR A 64 2.43 24.99 26.06
N GLY A 65 1.32 24.32 26.43
CA GLY A 65 -0.06 24.76 26.15
C GLY A 65 -0.56 24.75 24.70
N ALA A 66 0.29 24.73 23.69
CA ALA A 66 -0.07 24.63 22.29
C ALA A 66 0.08 23.17 21.83
N ARG A 67 -1.03 22.44 21.77
CA ARG A 67 -1.08 21.09 21.21
C ARG A 67 -1.34 21.21 19.72
N VAL A 68 -0.32 21.02 18.90
CA VAL A 68 -0.51 20.98 17.45
C VAL A 68 -0.49 19.52 16.99
N ASP A 69 -1.63 19.04 16.50
CA ASP A 69 -1.79 17.69 15.96
C ASP A 69 -1.20 17.63 14.54
N TYR A 70 0.13 17.63 14.45
CA TYR A 70 0.85 17.72 13.17
C TYR A 70 0.99 16.41 12.38
N THR A 71 0.37 15.29 12.76
CA THR A 71 0.80 14.02 12.14
C THR A 71 -0.34 13.04 11.92
N SER A 72 -0.85 13.08 10.69
CA SER A 72 -1.47 11.92 10.06
C SER A 72 -0.49 10.75 10.14
N ILE A 73 -0.98 9.56 10.53
CA ILE A 73 -0.21 8.30 10.58
C ILE A 73 0.45 8.03 9.21
N GLU A 74 -0.13 8.52 8.12
CA GLU A 74 0.43 8.40 6.77
C GLU A 74 1.75 9.16 6.58
N SER A 75 2.00 10.20 7.37
CA SER A 75 3.24 11.00 7.30
C SER A 75 4.44 10.27 7.89
N TRP A 76 4.24 9.14 8.60
CA TRP A 76 5.34 8.28 9.05
C TRP A 76 5.91 7.40 7.93
N PHE A 77 5.16 7.22 6.84
CA PHE A 77 5.64 6.47 5.70
C PHE A 77 6.32 7.43 4.72
N SER A 78 7.63 7.25 4.53
CA SER A 78 8.36 8.00 3.51
C SER A 78 7.88 7.63 2.10
N ALA A 79 8.24 8.45 1.12
CA ALA A 79 7.96 8.13 -0.29
C ALA A 79 8.60 6.80 -0.70
N ASP A 80 9.79 6.51 -0.16
CA ASP A 80 10.54 5.29 -0.44
C ASP A 80 9.89 4.06 0.20
N ASP A 81 9.39 4.16 1.43
CA ASP A 81 8.65 3.06 2.08
C ASP A 81 7.39 2.70 1.28
N ARG A 82 6.66 3.73 0.83
CA ARG A 82 5.45 3.56 0.02
C ARG A 82 5.79 2.92 -1.33
N ALA A 83 6.87 3.34 -1.96
CA ALA A 83 7.34 2.76 -3.22
C ALA A 83 7.80 1.31 -3.04
N GLY A 84 8.54 1.01 -1.98
CA GLY A 84 9.02 -0.32 -1.63
C GLY A 84 7.87 -1.29 -1.39
N LEU A 85 6.91 -0.93 -0.53
CA LEU A 85 5.73 -1.76 -0.25
C LEU A 85 4.89 -2.01 -1.51
N ARG A 86 4.67 -0.98 -2.34
CA ARG A 86 3.96 -1.14 -3.62
C ARG A 86 4.71 -2.02 -4.62
N SER A 87 6.04 -1.93 -4.65
CA SER A 87 6.88 -2.76 -5.52
C SER A 87 6.74 -4.24 -5.17
N LEU A 88 6.81 -4.57 -3.87
CA LEU A 88 6.60 -5.93 -3.36
C LEU A 88 5.21 -6.47 -3.73
N CYS A 89 4.16 -5.66 -3.58
CA CYS A 89 2.82 -6.04 -4.03
C CYS A 89 2.74 -6.27 -5.54
N LYS A 90 3.36 -5.41 -6.34
CA LYS A 90 3.34 -5.52 -7.81
C LYS A 90 4.06 -6.78 -8.30
N GLN A 91 5.16 -7.15 -7.66
CA GLN A 91 5.87 -8.41 -7.92
C GLN A 91 5.00 -9.63 -7.62
N HIS A 92 4.24 -9.59 -6.53
CA HIS A 92 3.29 -10.65 -6.18
C HIS A 92 2.12 -10.71 -7.18
N SER A 93 1.53 -9.56 -7.56
CA SER A 93 0.42 -9.50 -8.53
C SER A 93 0.84 -9.90 -9.95
N ALA A 94 2.10 -9.70 -10.34
CA ALA A 94 2.61 -10.13 -11.64
C ALA A 94 2.58 -11.67 -11.84
N SER A 95 2.45 -12.43 -10.74
CA SER A 95 2.26 -13.87 -10.75
C SER A 95 0.80 -14.30 -10.98
N GLY A 96 -0.14 -13.36 -11.11
CA GLY A 96 -1.55 -13.63 -11.39
C GLY A 96 -1.85 -13.87 -12.88
N PRO A 97 -2.99 -14.51 -13.22
CA PRO A 97 -3.42 -14.68 -14.60
C PRO A 97 -3.56 -13.30 -15.23
N HIS A 98 -2.77 -13.05 -16.26
CA HIS A 98 -2.78 -11.78 -16.97
C HIS A 98 -4.21 -11.50 -17.49
N PRO A 99 -4.67 -10.24 -17.52
CA PRO A 99 -5.99 -9.94 -18.08
C PRO A 99 -6.05 -10.47 -19.51
N ILE A 100 -6.84 -11.52 -19.72
CA ILE A 100 -7.08 -12.09 -21.04
C ILE A 100 -8.02 -11.11 -21.73
N GLY A 101 -7.43 -10.16 -22.46
CA GLY A 101 -8.17 -9.30 -23.38
C GLY A 101 -8.78 -10.17 -24.46
N GLN A 102 -10.06 -10.51 -24.32
CA GLN A 102 -10.79 -11.26 -25.34
C GLN A 102 -11.31 -10.26 -26.36
N PHE A 103 -10.56 -10.06 -27.44
CA PHE A 103 -11.08 -9.29 -28.58
C PHE A 103 -12.25 -10.04 -29.21
N PRO A 104 -13.36 -9.36 -29.54
CA PRO A 104 -14.45 -9.99 -30.27
C PRO A 104 -13.91 -10.57 -31.59
N LYS A 105 -14.30 -11.82 -31.89
CA LYS A 105 -13.91 -12.50 -33.13
C LYS A 105 -14.32 -11.62 -34.33
N PRO A 106 -13.44 -11.42 -35.33
CA PRO A 106 -13.78 -10.63 -36.50
C PRO A 106 -14.94 -11.30 -37.23
N GLY A 107 -16.10 -10.65 -37.26
CA GLY A 107 -17.27 -11.22 -37.93
C GLY A 107 -18.59 -10.46 -37.80
N LEU A 108 -18.75 -9.52 -36.86
CA LEU A 108 -20.01 -8.81 -36.65
C LEU A 108 -19.82 -7.30 -36.39
N LEU A 109 -18.89 -6.65 -37.11
CA LEU A 109 -18.93 -5.19 -37.27
C LEU A 109 -19.82 -4.85 -38.47
N THR A 110 -21.09 -5.21 -38.40
CA THR A 110 -22.11 -4.54 -39.22
C THR A 110 -22.18 -3.09 -38.74
N SER A 111 -21.99 -2.17 -39.68
CA SER A 111 -21.88 -0.72 -39.49
C SER A 111 -22.63 -0.19 -38.28
N ILE A 112 -21.88 0.38 -37.33
CA ILE A 112 -22.43 1.11 -36.17
C ILE A 112 -22.83 2.54 -36.58
N TRP A 113 -22.54 2.94 -37.83
CA TRP A 113 -22.82 4.27 -38.35
C TRP A 113 -23.91 4.22 -39.43
N PRO A 114 -25.04 4.92 -39.24
CA PRO A 114 -26.18 4.88 -40.16
C PRO A 114 -26.03 5.71 -41.44
N GLU A 115 -24.88 6.34 -41.71
CA GLU A 115 -24.76 7.35 -42.77
C GLU A 115 -24.32 6.81 -44.16
N ASP A 116 -23.99 5.53 -44.30
CA ASP A 116 -23.48 4.95 -45.58
C ASP A 116 -24.53 4.19 -46.40
N GLY A 117 -25.82 4.35 -46.08
CA GLY A 117 -26.93 3.72 -46.78
C GLY A 117 -27.63 4.66 -47.76
N SER A 118 -26.97 5.11 -48.83
CA SER A 118 -27.64 5.81 -49.93
C SER A 118 -27.44 5.05 -51.25
N PRO A 119 -28.48 4.41 -51.81
CA PRO A 119 -28.38 3.78 -53.11
C PRO A 119 -28.37 4.85 -54.21
N ARG A 120 -27.38 4.80 -55.09
CA ARG A 120 -27.45 5.39 -56.43
C ARG A 120 -27.90 4.36 -57.43
#